data_AF-A0A923S2P0-F1
#
_entry.id   AF-A0A923S2P0-F1
#
_cell.length_a   1.000
_cell.length_b   1.000
_cell.length_c   1.000
_cell.angle_alpha   90.00
_cell.angle_beta   90.00
_cell.angle_gamma   90.00
#
_symmetry.space_group_name_H-M   'P 1'
#
loop_
_entity.id
_entity.type
_entity.pdbx_description
1 polymer ?
#
loop_
_entity_poly.entity_id
_entity_poly.type
_entity_poly.pdbx_seq_one_letter_code
_entity_poly.pdbx_strand_id
1 'polypeptide(L)'
;MGCHTPRDDSGKPLKQFTGAGGQLLKRPYGDSLSRNLTPHESGLRDWSEAQFAAALRENVSPQGIKYKPVMPTAAYRLMTDADIAAMMAYLRSLPPMPLGGR
;
A
#
# COMPACT_ATOMS: atom_id res chain seq x y z
N MET A 1 3.53 0.04 10.01
CA MET A 1 3.45 -0.04 8.53
C MET A 1 4.86 -0.30 7.97
N GLY A 2 5.20 -1.55 7.60
CA GLY A 2 6.59 -1.98 7.36
C GLY A 2 7.05 -2.00 5.89
N CYS A 3 6.23 -2.54 4.98
CA CYS A 3 6.56 -2.65 3.54
C CYS A 3 6.27 -1.36 2.75
N HIS A 4 5.39 -0.52 3.28
CA HIS A 4 4.94 0.73 2.63
C HIS A 4 5.56 1.97 3.26
N THR A 5 6.72 1.85 3.89
CA THR A 5 7.45 2.99 4.48
C THR A 5 8.85 3.03 3.87
N PRO A 6 9.28 4.10 3.19
CA PRO A 6 10.59 4.13 2.56
C PRO A 6 11.71 3.92 3.60
N ARG A 7 12.85 3.41 3.13
CA ARG A 7 14.00 3.08 3.96
C ARG A 7 15.23 3.84 3.46
N ASP A 8 16.15 4.15 4.36
CA ASP A 8 17.47 4.67 4.01
C ASP A 8 18.38 3.56 3.46
N ASP A 9 19.61 3.93 3.09
CA ASP A 9 20.60 3.00 2.51
C ASP A 9 21.04 1.90 3.48
N SER A 10 20.85 2.11 4.79
CA SER A 10 21.07 1.10 5.83
C SER A 10 19.88 0.14 6.00
N GLY A 11 18.80 0.37 5.25
CA GLY A 11 17.56 -0.39 5.35
C GLY A 11 16.68 0.02 6.53
N LYS A 12 16.97 1.12 7.23
CA LYS A 12 16.16 1.59 8.36
C LYS A 12 14.93 2.35 7.85
N PRO A 13 13.72 2.12 8.42
CA PRO A 13 12.52 2.85 8.03
C PRO A 13 12.63 4.35 8.32
N LEU A 14 12.34 5.17 7.32
CA LEU A 14 12.18 6.62 7.45
C LEU A 14 10.80 6.91 8.04
N LYS A 15 10.72 6.94 9.37
CA LYS A 15 9.45 7.07 10.12
C LYS A 15 8.64 8.31 9.73
N GLN A 16 9.30 9.40 9.35
CA GLN A 16 8.64 10.64 8.89
C GLN A 16 7.82 10.46 7.60
N PHE A 17 8.06 9.39 6.84
CA PHE A 17 7.35 9.06 5.61
C PHE A 17 6.57 7.74 5.74
N THR A 18 6.13 7.39 6.95
CA THR A 18 5.35 6.17 7.18
C THR A 18 4.15 6.10 6.25
N GLY A 19 4.06 5.02 5.47
CA GLY A 19 2.98 4.81 4.50
C GLY A 19 3.22 5.38 3.11
N ALA A 20 4.29 6.15 2.87
CA ALA A 20 4.58 6.76 1.58
C ALA A 20 5.01 5.77 0.47
N GLY A 21 5.19 4.49 0.77
CA GLY A 21 5.60 3.47 -0.21
C GLY A 21 7.04 3.63 -0.69
N GLY A 22 7.28 3.29 -1.95
CA GLY A 22 8.55 3.57 -2.66
C GLY A 22 9.65 2.53 -2.43
N GLN A 23 9.40 1.42 -1.74
CA GLN A 23 10.39 0.35 -1.61
C GLN A 23 10.38 -0.53 -2.86
N LEU A 24 11.54 -0.68 -3.51
CA LEU A 24 11.72 -1.63 -4.61
C LEU A 24 12.08 -3.01 -4.06
N LEU A 25 11.21 -3.98 -4.24
CA LEU A 25 11.44 -5.38 -3.90
C LEU A 25 11.82 -6.16 -5.17
N LYS A 26 13.06 -6.62 -5.22
CA LYS A 26 13.57 -7.50 -6.28
C LYS A 26 13.28 -8.95 -5.93
N ARG A 27 12.63 -9.67 -6.85
CA ARG A 27 12.25 -11.08 -6.70
C ARG A 27 12.53 -11.83 -8.01
N PRO A 28 12.68 -13.17 -8.00
CA PRO A 28 12.91 -13.95 -9.22
C PRO A 28 11.81 -13.80 -10.28
N TYR A 29 10.58 -13.49 -9.85
CA TYR A 29 9.42 -13.17 -10.69
C TYR A 29 9.31 -11.67 -11.04
N GLY A 30 10.42 -10.95 -10.92
CA GLY A 30 10.59 -9.54 -11.25
C GLY A 30 10.26 -8.57 -10.13
N ASP A 31 10.50 -7.30 -10.43
CA ASP A 31 10.48 -6.23 -9.44
C ASP A 31 9.07 -5.80 -9.04
N SER A 32 8.91 -5.36 -7.80
CA SER A 32 7.66 -4.82 -7.24
C SER A 32 7.96 -3.56 -6.43
N LEU A 33 7.28 -2.46 -6.75
CA LEU A 33 7.38 -1.22 -5.98
C LEU A 33 6.24 -1.16 -4.97
N SER A 34 6.54 -0.91 -3.69
CA SER A 34 5.49 -0.73 -2.69
C SER A 34 4.73 0.57 -2.95
N ARG A 35 3.40 0.50 -2.89
CA ARG A 35 2.51 1.64 -3.17
C ARG A 35 2.50 2.66 -2.04
N ASN A 36 2.17 3.90 -2.38
CA ASN A 36 1.83 4.91 -1.40
C ASN A 36 0.43 4.62 -0.83
N LEU A 37 0.31 4.60 0.49
CA LEU A 37 -0.94 4.34 1.22
C LEU A 37 -1.54 5.62 1.82
N THR A 38 -0.85 6.75 1.74
CA THR A 38 -1.33 8.04 2.27
C THR A 38 -2.36 8.67 1.33
N PRO A 39 -3.16 9.67 1.77
CA PRO A 39 -4.18 10.33 0.94
C PRO A 39 -3.57 11.36 -0.04
N HIS A 40 -2.47 10.99 -0.70
CA HIS A 40 -1.82 11.75 -1.76
C HIS A 40 -2.29 11.27 -3.15
N GLU A 41 -2.09 12.07 -4.20
CA GLU A 41 -2.45 11.71 -5.58
C GLU A 41 -1.77 10.42 -6.07
N SER A 42 -0.52 10.20 -5.63
CA SER A 42 0.22 8.96 -5.93
C SER A 42 -0.19 7.78 -5.04
N GLY A 43 -1.09 8.02 -4.08
CA GLY A 43 -1.56 7.06 -3.08
C GLY A 43 -3.06 6.79 -3.18
N LEU A 44 -3.76 6.81 -2.04
CA LEU A 44 -5.15 6.36 -1.91
C LEU A 44 -6.20 7.47 -2.05
N ARG A 45 -5.80 8.72 -2.38
CA ARG A 45 -6.72 9.87 -2.44
C ARG A 45 -7.96 9.57 -3.29
N ASP A 46 -7.72 9.03 -4.49
CA ASP A 46 -8.75 8.85 -5.52
C ASP A 46 -9.26 7.40 -5.60
N TRP A 47 -8.87 6.54 -4.64
CA TRP A 47 -9.32 5.15 -4.60
C TRP A 47 -10.72 5.05 -3.97
N SER A 48 -11.56 4.18 -4.54
CA SER A 48 -12.79 3.75 -3.88
C SER A 48 -12.54 2.65 -2.86
N GLU A 49 -13.48 2.45 -1.93
CA GLU A 49 -13.42 1.35 -0.97
C GLU A 49 -13.42 -0.01 -1.66
N ALA A 50 -14.19 -0.17 -2.75
CA ALA A 50 -14.21 -1.40 -3.54
C ALA A 50 -12.84 -1.69 -4.18
N GLN A 51 -12.15 -0.68 -4.73
CA GLN A 51 -10.80 -0.84 -5.27
C GLN A 51 -9.79 -1.20 -4.18
N PHE A 52 -9.92 -0.59 -3.00
CA PHE A 52 -9.06 -0.90 -1.85
C PHE A 52 -9.30 -2.33 -1.34
N ALA A 53 -10.57 -2.76 -1.25
CA ALA A 53 -10.95 -4.12 -0.88
C ALA A 53 -10.41 -5.15 -1.88
N ALA A 54 -10.55 -4.92 -3.18
CA ALA A 54 -10.02 -5.79 -4.23
C ALA A 54 -8.49 -5.90 -4.15
N ALA A 55 -7.78 -4.81 -3.88
CA ALA A 55 -6.34 -4.84 -3.69
C ALA A 55 -5.92 -5.68 -2.48
N LEU A 56 -6.65 -5.61 -1.37
CA LEU A 56 -6.32 -6.36 -0.15
C LEU A 56 -6.73 -7.84 -0.21
N ARG A 57 -7.94 -8.14 -0.71
CA ARG A 57 -8.51 -9.49 -0.69
C ARG A 57 -8.18 -10.32 -1.92
N GLU A 58 -7.98 -9.68 -3.06
CA GLU A 58 -7.83 -10.35 -4.36
C GLU A 58 -6.47 -10.08 -5.02
N ASN A 59 -5.68 -9.17 -4.44
CA ASN A 59 -4.40 -8.71 -4.99
C ASN A 59 -4.57 -8.09 -6.39
N VAL A 60 -5.64 -7.31 -6.59
CA VAL A 60 -6.01 -6.70 -7.87
C VAL A 60 -5.89 -5.18 -7.80
N SER A 61 -5.38 -4.56 -8.87
CA SER A 61 -5.26 -3.11 -8.97
C SER A 61 -6.59 -2.41 -9.18
N PRO A 62 -6.68 -1.08 -8.97
CA PRO A 62 -7.85 -0.30 -9.34
C PRO A 62 -8.23 -0.42 -10.83
N GLN A 63 -7.27 -0.79 -11.68
CA GLN A 63 -7.43 -1.03 -13.13
C GLN A 63 -7.71 -2.51 -13.46
N GLY A 64 -7.92 -3.39 -12.47
CA GLY A 64 -8.21 -4.81 -12.68
C GLY A 64 -6.96 -5.68 -12.92
N ILE A 65 -5.75 -5.16 -12.75
CA ILE A 65 -4.51 -5.90 -13.00
C ILE A 65 -4.11 -6.68 -11.74
N LYS A 66 -3.91 -8.00 -11.85
CA LYS A 66 -3.36 -8.80 -10.76
C LYS A 66 -1.93 -8.37 -10.43
N TYR A 67 -1.69 -8.04 -9.17
CA TYR A 67 -0.36 -7.76 -8.66
C TYR A 67 0.46 -9.04 -8.53
N LYS A 68 1.79 -8.86 -8.52
CA LYS A 68 2.73 -9.91 -8.12
C LYS A 68 2.45 -10.35 -6.67
N PRO A 69 2.72 -11.61 -6.31
CA PRO A 69 2.34 -12.18 -5.01
C PRO A 69 3.29 -11.76 -3.88
N VAL A 70 3.49 -10.44 -3.70
CA VAL A 70 4.32 -9.87 -2.62
C VAL A 70 3.48 -9.50 -1.41
N MET A 71 2.25 -9.03 -1.64
CA MET A 71 1.30 -8.68 -0.59
C MET A 71 0.71 -9.96 0.04
N PRO A 72 0.65 -10.08 1.38
CA PRO A 72 0.15 -11.26 2.07
C PRO A 72 -1.39 -11.30 2.06
N THR A 73 -1.97 -11.47 0.87
CA THR A 73 -3.42 -11.46 0.62
C THR A 73 -4.19 -12.43 1.52
N ALA A 74 -3.58 -13.57 1.87
CA ALA A 74 -4.16 -14.55 2.80
C ALA A 74 -4.47 -13.96 4.19
N ALA A 75 -3.72 -12.95 4.64
CA ALA A 75 -3.94 -12.28 5.93
C ALA A 75 -5.12 -11.30 5.90
N TYR A 76 -5.53 -10.83 4.71
CA TYR A 76 -6.57 -9.80 4.56
C TYR A 76 -7.86 -10.33 3.91
N ARG A 77 -7.80 -11.44 3.16
CA ARG A 77 -8.94 -11.95 2.37
C ARG A 77 -10.20 -12.25 3.18
N LEU A 78 -10.07 -12.49 4.49
CA LEU A 78 -11.17 -12.80 5.40
C LEU A 78 -11.64 -11.60 6.23
N MET A 79 -11.01 -10.43 6.09
CA MET A 79 -11.45 -9.21 6.76
C MET A 79 -12.83 -8.81 6.25
N THR A 80 -13.69 -8.31 7.14
CA THR A 80 -15.04 -7.84 6.78
C THR A 80 -14.97 -6.51 6.04
N ASP A 81 -16.07 -6.10 5.40
CA ASP A 81 -16.11 -4.79 4.74
C ASP A 81 -15.92 -3.65 5.75
N ALA A 82 -16.42 -3.84 6.99
CA ALA A 82 -16.21 -2.90 8.08
C ALA A 82 -14.72 -2.76 8.46
N ASP A 83 -13.97 -3.86 8.54
CA ASP A 83 -12.52 -3.83 8.81
C ASP A 83 -11.77 -3.08 7.71
N ILE A 84 -12.10 -3.36 6.44
CA ILE A 84 -11.47 -2.73 5.28
C ILE A 84 -11.78 -1.23 5.25
N ALA A 85 -13.03 -0.85 5.50
CA ALA A 85 -13.46 0.55 5.59
C ALA A 85 -12.73 1.27 6.74
N ALA A 86 -12.60 0.64 7.91
CA ALA A 86 -11.88 1.19 9.05
C ALA A 86 -10.38 1.38 8.75
N MET A 87 -9.75 0.42 8.08
CA MET A 87 -8.37 0.56 7.61
C MET A 87 -8.22 1.72 6.62
N MET A 88 -9.13 1.84 5.65
CA MET A 88 -9.09 2.93 4.67
C MET A 88 -9.30 4.29 5.35
N ALA A 89 -10.23 4.38 6.29
CA ALA A 89 -10.49 5.59 7.07
C ALA A 89 -9.24 6.01 7.88
N TYR A 90 -8.57 5.06 8.53
CA TYR A 90 -7.29 5.32 9.20
C TYR A 90 -6.20 5.79 8.22
N LEU A 91 -6.07 5.14 7.06
CA LEU A 91 -5.07 5.55 6.06
C LEU A 91 -5.36 6.95 5.51
N ARG A 92 -6.63 7.30 5.33
CA ARG A 92 -7.07 8.64 4.90
C ARG A 92 -6.88 9.72 5.95
N SER A 93 -6.75 9.39 7.23
CA SER A 93 -6.48 10.38 8.29
C SER A 93 -4.99 10.71 8.42
N LEU A 94 -4.10 9.97 7.74
CA LEU A 94 -2.67 10.24 7.73
C LEU A 94 -2.34 11.50 6.92
N PRO A 95 -1.26 12.22 7.24
CA PRO A 95 -0.78 13.29 6.38
C PRO A 95 -0.46 12.78 4.97
N PRO A 96 -0.86 13.51 3.91
CA PRO A 96 -0.53 13.13 2.54
C PRO A 96 0.98 13.25 2.30
N MET A 97 1.58 12.23 1.70
CA MET A 97 3.01 12.20 1.39
C MET A 97 3.24 11.83 -0.07
N PRO A 98 4.23 12.42 -0.76
CA PRO A 98 4.62 11.95 -2.09
C PRO A 98 5.23 10.54 -2.03
N LEU A 99 5.27 9.84 -3.16
CA LEU A 99 5.73 8.45 -3.22
C LEU A 99 7.19 8.35 -2.76
N GLY A 100 7.47 7.55 -1.74
CA GLY A 100 8.82 7.40 -1.18
C GLY A 100 9.35 8.62 -0.42
N GLY A 101 8.53 9.65 -0.20
CA GLY A 101 8.91 10.88 0.52
C GLY A 101 9.82 11.82 -0.26
N ARG A 102 9.80 11.76 -1.60
CA ARG A 102 10.61 12.57 -2.51
C ARG A 102 9.75 13.22 -3.58
#